data_AF-A0A0P9F1L0-F1
#
_entry.id   AF-A0A0P9F1L0-F1
#
_cell.length_a   1.000
_cell.length_b   1.000
_cell.length_c   1.000
_cell.angle_alpha   90.00
_cell.angle_beta   90.00
_cell.angle_gamma   90.00
#
_symmetry.space_group_name_H-M   'P 1'
#
loop_
_entity.id
_entity.type
_entity.pdbx_description
1 polymer ?
#
loop_
_entity_poly.entity_id
_entity_poly.type
_entity_poly.pdbx_seq_one_letter_code
_entity_poly.pdbx_strand_id
1 'polypeptide(L)'
;IIGEALDLAPTVVEEFREVNIGALEGRPPNDEDWVEHDRIVRAWLTGQPDLRFPEGEDYHTLLGRMRAGLGLALAGRHNQRVIIVGHGGIFTFTIKDICRDIDLESLIRQPSRNCSITEIELDEADGSAPGLLREWSSPAHIVGDAVTQIIGHPGFDGKRGVG
;
A
#
# COMPACT_ATOMS: atom_id res chain seq x y z
N ILE A 1 6.86 -4.81 19.14
CA ILE A 1 5.40 -5.06 19.05
C ILE A 1 5.09 -6.38 18.34
N ILE A 2 4.83 -6.45 17.03
CA ILE A 2 4.39 -7.72 16.40
C ILE A 2 5.47 -8.81 16.49
N GLY A 3 6.71 -8.48 16.10
CA GLY A 3 7.82 -9.44 16.19
C GLY A 3 8.03 -9.95 17.60
N GLU A 4 8.09 -9.06 18.59
CA GLU A 4 8.18 -9.40 20.01
C GLU A 4 7.02 -10.30 20.50
N ALA A 5 5.78 -10.02 20.10
CA ALA A 5 4.62 -10.83 20.47
C ALA A 5 4.66 -12.25 19.86
N LEU A 6 5.42 -12.44 18.78
CA LEU A 6 5.60 -13.72 18.09
C LEU A 6 6.96 -14.37 18.34
N ASP A 7 7.82 -13.76 19.17
CA ASP A 7 9.21 -14.14 19.36
C ASP A 7 10.01 -14.21 18.03
N LEU A 8 9.76 -13.23 17.14
CA LEU A 8 10.38 -13.09 15.83
C LEU A 8 11.13 -11.75 15.70
N ALA A 9 12.33 -11.80 15.13
CA ALA A 9 13.06 -10.60 14.72
C ALA A 9 12.55 -10.12 13.35
N PRO A 10 12.19 -8.83 13.18
CA PRO A 10 11.80 -8.30 11.88
C PRO A 10 13.02 -8.18 10.95
N THR A 11 12.84 -8.50 9.67
CA THR A 11 13.80 -8.20 8.61
C THR A 11 13.38 -6.91 7.92
N VAL A 12 14.31 -5.97 7.79
CA VAL A 12 14.08 -4.73 7.01
C VAL A 12 14.24 -5.03 5.52
N VAL A 13 13.22 -4.67 4.74
CA VAL A 13 13.17 -4.87 3.28
C VAL A 13 12.81 -3.53 2.65
N GLU A 14 13.78 -2.90 1.99
CA GLU A 14 13.68 -1.54 1.43
C GLU A 14 12.59 -1.43 0.36
N GLU A 15 12.33 -2.53 -0.34
CA GLU A 15 11.34 -2.65 -1.39
C GLU A 15 9.93 -2.28 -0.91
N PHE A 16 9.62 -2.44 0.38
CA PHE A 16 8.32 -2.12 0.99
C PHE A 16 8.21 -0.69 1.55
N ARG A 17 9.19 0.18 1.32
CA ARG A 17 9.09 1.61 1.67
C ARG A 17 7.91 2.28 0.95
N GLU A 18 7.44 3.40 1.52
CA GLU A 18 6.36 4.19 0.92
C GLU A 18 6.69 4.66 -0.50
N VAL A 19 5.64 4.99 -1.25
CA VAL A 19 5.74 5.65 -2.55
C VAL A 19 6.68 6.85 -2.46
N ASN A 20 7.67 6.90 -3.34
CA ASN A 20 8.59 8.01 -3.43
C ASN A 20 7.94 9.17 -4.19
N ILE A 21 7.47 10.17 -3.45
CA ILE A 21 6.83 11.36 -4.03
C ILE A 21 7.84 12.50 -4.29
N GLY A 22 9.13 12.25 -4.02
CA GLY A 22 10.24 13.12 -4.41
C GLY A 22 10.13 14.53 -3.86
N ALA A 23 10.08 15.53 -4.74
CA ALA A 23 10.06 16.94 -4.38
C ALA A 23 8.79 17.38 -3.61
N LEU A 24 7.76 16.53 -3.54
CA LEU A 24 6.57 16.73 -2.72
C LEU A 24 6.78 16.32 -1.25
N GLU A 25 7.89 15.66 -0.91
CA GLU A 25 8.23 15.27 0.46
C GLU A 25 8.78 16.46 1.29
N GLY A 26 8.73 16.31 2.62
CA GLY A 26 9.44 17.20 3.55
C GLY A 26 8.85 18.60 3.71
N ARG A 27 7.65 18.85 3.15
CA ARG A 27 6.92 20.12 3.27
C ARG A 27 5.65 19.92 4.11
N PRO A 28 5.18 20.96 4.83
CA PRO A 28 3.84 20.93 5.39
C PRO A 28 2.80 20.65 4.30
N PRO A 29 1.78 19.81 4.58
CA PRO A 29 0.72 19.53 3.62
C PRO A 29 0.08 20.82 3.12
N ASN A 30 0.00 20.98 1.79
CA ASN A 30 -0.72 22.08 1.14
C ASN A 30 -1.56 21.55 -0.02
N ASP A 31 -2.57 22.33 -0.41
CA ASP A 31 -3.56 21.89 -1.39
C ASP A 31 -2.94 21.66 -2.78
N GLU A 32 -1.93 22.44 -3.17
CA GLU A 32 -1.28 22.33 -4.48
C GLU A 32 -0.51 21.00 -4.62
N ASP A 33 0.31 20.66 -3.63
CA ASP A 33 1.06 19.39 -3.60
C ASP A 33 0.11 18.19 -3.59
N TRP A 34 -1.04 18.30 -2.89
CA TRP A 34 -2.07 17.25 -2.91
C TRP A 34 -2.78 17.12 -4.25
N VAL A 35 -3.09 18.23 -4.92
CA VAL A 35 -3.67 18.20 -6.27
C VAL A 35 -2.71 17.51 -7.24
N GLU A 36 -1.42 17.82 -7.17
CA GLU A 36 -0.41 17.19 -8.02
C GLU A 36 -0.25 15.71 -7.71
N HIS A 37 -0.18 15.34 -6.43
CA HIS A 37 -0.16 13.94 -5.99
C HIS A 37 -1.34 13.16 -6.56
N ASP A 38 -2.56 13.67 -6.38
CA ASP A 38 -3.77 12.98 -6.79
C ASP A 38 -3.88 12.88 -8.31
N ARG A 39 -3.41 13.90 -9.04
CA ARG A 39 -3.33 13.88 -10.50
C ARG A 39 -2.45 12.73 -10.97
N ILE A 40 -1.28 12.54 -10.36
CA ILE A 40 -0.33 11.49 -10.72
C ILE A 40 -0.90 10.12 -10.39
N VAL A 41 -1.41 9.92 -9.18
CA VAL A 41 -2.02 8.63 -8.79
C VAL A 41 -3.21 8.30 -9.69
N ARG A 42 -4.12 9.25 -9.97
CA ARG A 42 -5.24 9.02 -10.91
C ARG A 42 -4.73 8.66 -12.31
N ALA A 43 -3.65 9.27 -12.79
CA ALA A 43 -3.05 8.91 -14.07
C ALA A 43 -2.59 7.45 -14.09
N TRP A 44 -1.94 6.96 -13.03
CA TRP A 44 -1.58 5.54 -12.89
C TRP A 44 -2.80 4.62 -12.94
N LEU A 45 -3.89 5.01 -12.28
CA LEU A 45 -5.15 4.24 -12.26
C LEU A 45 -5.83 4.20 -13.63
N THR A 46 -5.71 5.26 -14.41
CA THR A 46 -6.36 5.44 -15.71
C THR A 46 -5.48 5.02 -16.91
N GLY A 47 -4.37 4.31 -16.65
CA GLY A 47 -3.55 3.69 -17.69
C GLY A 47 -2.36 4.52 -18.18
N GLN A 48 -1.87 5.45 -17.37
CA GLN A 48 -0.64 6.22 -17.64
C GLN A 48 0.46 5.90 -16.61
N PRO A 49 1.00 4.67 -16.59
CA PRO A 49 1.95 4.22 -15.57
C PRO A 49 3.31 4.91 -15.63
N ASP A 50 3.67 5.50 -16.78
CA ASP A 50 4.94 6.21 -17.01
C ASP A 50 4.98 7.61 -16.37
N LEU A 51 3.83 8.17 -15.97
CA LEU A 51 3.81 9.47 -15.31
C LEU A 51 4.54 9.36 -13.98
N ARG A 52 5.41 10.32 -13.69
CA ARG A 52 6.35 10.26 -12.57
C ARG A 52 6.15 11.43 -11.61
N PHE A 53 6.29 11.15 -10.31
CA PHE A 53 6.45 12.19 -9.30
C PHE A 53 7.73 13.00 -9.53
N PRO A 54 7.71 14.34 -9.46
CA PRO A 54 8.94 15.13 -9.60
C PRO A 54 10.03 14.66 -8.62
N GLU A 55 11.20 14.26 -9.13
CA GLU A 55 12.30 13.64 -8.35
C GLU A 55 11.93 12.34 -7.59
N GLY A 56 10.72 11.82 -7.84
CA GLY A 56 10.18 10.60 -7.26
C GLY A 56 10.14 9.47 -8.28
N GLU A 57 9.20 8.56 -8.09
CA GLU A 57 9.06 7.38 -8.92
C GLU A 57 7.80 7.40 -9.81
N ASP A 58 7.77 6.46 -10.76
CA ASP A 58 6.61 6.13 -11.57
C ASP A 58 5.97 4.81 -11.10
N TYR A 59 4.85 4.42 -11.70
CA TYR A 59 4.13 3.21 -11.31
C TYR A 59 4.94 1.93 -11.57
N HIS A 60 5.73 1.91 -12.65
CA HIS A 60 6.57 0.75 -12.99
C HIS A 60 7.61 0.48 -11.92
N THR A 61 8.25 1.54 -11.42
CA THR A 61 9.22 1.46 -10.34
C THR A 61 8.54 0.97 -9.06
N LEU A 62 7.42 1.56 -8.68
CA LEU A 62 6.64 1.15 -7.49
C LEU A 62 6.24 -0.33 -7.54
N LEU A 63 5.65 -0.77 -8.66
CA LEU A 63 5.21 -2.15 -8.85
C LEU A 63 6.40 -3.13 -8.91
N GLY A 64 7.50 -2.73 -9.55
CA GLY A 64 8.73 -3.53 -9.61
C GLY A 64 9.29 -3.80 -8.22
N ARG A 65 9.34 -2.78 -7.36
CA ARG A 65 9.76 -2.91 -5.96
C ARG A 65 8.81 -3.81 -5.18
N MET A 66 7.49 -3.60 -5.28
CA MET A 66 6.51 -4.47 -4.62
C MET A 66 6.71 -5.95 -4.97
N ARG A 67 6.89 -6.28 -6.26
CA ARG A 67 7.14 -7.65 -6.71
C ARG A 67 8.47 -8.22 -6.21
N ALA A 68 9.54 -7.42 -6.22
CA ALA A 68 10.82 -7.82 -5.68
C ALA A 68 10.75 -8.10 -4.16
N GLY A 69 10.08 -7.22 -3.41
CA GLY A 69 9.85 -7.39 -1.97
C GLY A 69 9.05 -8.65 -1.65
N LEU A 70 7.98 -8.92 -2.40
CA LEU A 70 7.22 -10.18 -2.27
C LEU A 70 8.10 -11.40 -2.57
N GLY A 71 8.91 -11.35 -3.64
CA GLY A 71 9.86 -12.40 -3.97
C GLY A 71 10.83 -12.70 -2.82
N LEU A 72 11.39 -11.66 -2.20
CA LEU A 72 12.26 -11.78 -1.03
C LEU A 72 11.52 -12.35 0.19
N ALA A 73 10.31 -11.85 0.46
CA ALA A 73 9.50 -12.23 1.61
C ALA A 73 9.06 -13.70 1.55
N LEU A 74 8.77 -14.22 0.36
CA LEU A 74 8.20 -15.55 0.12
C LEU A 74 9.25 -16.60 -0.26
N ALA A 75 10.48 -16.20 -0.60
CA ALA A 75 11.53 -17.12 -1.01
C ALA A 75 11.75 -18.27 0.00
N GLY A 76 11.54 -19.51 -0.45
CA GLY A 76 11.70 -20.71 0.36
C GLY A 76 10.61 -20.91 1.43
N ARG A 77 9.54 -20.11 1.44
CA ARG A 77 8.44 -20.18 2.39
C ARG A 77 7.20 -20.77 1.73
N HIS A 78 7.06 -22.08 1.84
CA HIS A 78 5.90 -22.81 1.32
C HIS A 78 4.88 -23.04 2.43
N ASN A 79 3.59 -22.86 2.14
CA ASN A 79 2.48 -23.05 3.09
C ASN A 79 2.69 -22.32 4.45
N GLN A 80 3.23 -21.11 4.42
CA GLN A 80 3.49 -20.30 5.62
C GLN A 80 2.79 -18.95 5.55
N ARG A 81 2.55 -18.36 6.72
CA ARG A 81 2.08 -16.97 6.83
C ARG A 81 3.28 -16.03 6.94
N VAL A 82 3.27 -14.97 6.16
CA VAL A 82 4.28 -13.91 6.22
C VAL A 82 3.58 -12.61 6.57
N ILE A 83 4.13 -11.89 7.56
CA ILE A 83 3.66 -10.56 7.93
C ILE A 83 4.60 -9.55 7.28
N ILE A 84 4.03 -8.66 6.47
CA ILE A 84 4.74 -7.53 5.87
C ILE A 84 4.18 -6.27 6.50
N VAL A 85 5.05 -5.42 7.02
CA VAL A 85 4.70 -4.11 7.58
C VAL A 85 5.28 -3.05 6.66
N GLY A 86 4.44 -2.11 6.23
CA GLY A 86 4.82 -1.05 5.30
C GLY A 86 3.82 0.10 5.37
N HIS A 87 3.74 0.85 4.29
CA HIS A 87 2.89 2.03 4.22
C HIS A 87 1.69 1.85 3.28
N GLY A 88 0.68 2.71 3.44
CA GLY A 88 -0.59 2.58 2.74
C GLY A 88 -0.47 2.72 1.22
N GLY A 89 0.39 3.63 0.73
CA GLY A 89 0.49 3.94 -0.70
C GLY A 89 0.97 2.75 -1.52
N ILE A 90 2.08 2.12 -1.13
CA ILE A 90 2.63 0.97 -1.86
C ILE A 90 1.64 -0.20 -1.95
N PHE A 91 0.97 -0.56 -0.85
CA PHE A 91 -0.02 -1.64 -0.88
C PHE A 91 -1.24 -1.25 -1.72
N THR A 92 -1.80 -0.06 -1.48
CA THR A 92 -3.03 0.37 -2.15
C THR A 92 -2.83 0.46 -3.65
N PHE A 93 -1.77 1.10 -4.13
CA PHE A 93 -1.64 1.34 -5.57
C PHE A 93 -1.26 0.10 -6.36
N THR A 94 -0.59 -0.88 -5.75
CA THR A 94 -0.10 -2.08 -6.44
C THR A 94 -0.99 -3.31 -6.27
N ILE A 95 -1.91 -3.34 -5.30
CA ILE A 95 -2.68 -4.56 -4.97
C ILE A 95 -3.46 -5.13 -6.16
N LYS A 96 -3.93 -4.30 -7.10
CA LYS A 96 -4.61 -4.75 -8.32
C LYS A 96 -3.73 -5.57 -9.28
N ASP A 97 -2.42 -5.40 -9.19
CA ASP A 97 -1.43 -6.10 -10.02
C ASP A 97 -0.80 -7.28 -9.27
N ILE A 98 -1.16 -7.46 -8.00
CA ILE A 98 -0.78 -8.59 -7.14
C ILE A 98 -1.95 -9.57 -6.99
N CYS A 99 -3.18 -9.07 -6.87
CA CYS A 99 -4.38 -9.85 -6.65
C CYS A 99 -5.36 -9.75 -7.83
N ARG A 100 -6.15 -10.80 -8.04
CA ARG A 100 -7.22 -10.84 -9.05
C ARG A 100 -8.47 -10.12 -8.55
N ASP A 101 -9.31 -9.71 -9.50
CA ASP A 101 -10.66 -9.18 -9.26
C ASP A 101 -10.70 -7.95 -8.32
N ILE A 102 -9.68 -7.10 -8.41
CA ILE A 102 -9.57 -5.90 -7.60
C ILE A 102 -10.22 -4.70 -8.29
N ASP A 103 -11.24 -4.14 -7.65
CA ASP A 103 -11.74 -2.79 -7.92
C ASP A 103 -10.95 -1.77 -7.10
N LEU A 104 -9.86 -1.27 -7.69
CA LEU A 104 -8.96 -0.35 -7.01
C LEU A 104 -9.63 1.00 -6.68
N GLU A 105 -10.59 1.44 -7.48
CA GLU A 105 -11.31 2.69 -7.24
C GLU A 105 -12.18 2.60 -5.98
N SER A 106 -12.84 1.45 -5.79
CA SER A 106 -13.56 1.14 -4.55
C SER A 106 -12.62 1.05 -3.35
N LEU A 107 -11.45 0.39 -3.47
CA LEU A 107 -10.49 0.28 -2.37
C LEU A 107 -9.95 1.64 -1.90
N ILE A 108 -9.62 2.54 -2.82
CA ILE A 108 -9.09 3.88 -2.48
C ILE A 108 -10.13 4.74 -1.76
N ARG A 109 -11.42 4.52 -2.02
CA ARG A 109 -12.51 5.21 -1.31
C ARG A 109 -12.74 4.68 0.10
N GLN A 110 -12.24 3.48 0.42
CA GLN A 110 -12.38 2.93 1.75
C GLN A 110 -11.38 3.58 2.71
N PRO A 111 -11.83 4.13 3.85
CA PRO A 111 -10.91 4.68 4.84
C PRO A 111 -9.96 3.59 5.35
N SER A 112 -8.66 3.84 5.24
CA SER A 112 -7.64 3.04 5.91
C SER A 112 -7.26 3.67 7.24
N ARG A 113 -6.78 2.83 8.17
CA ARG A 113 -6.31 3.25 9.49
C ARG A 113 -4.89 2.75 9.68
N ASN A 114 -4.15 3.46 10.52
CA ASN A 114 -2.89 2.94 11.01
C ASN A 114 -3.12 1.57 11.64
N CYS A 115 -2.20 0.65 11.34
CA CYS A 115 -2.22 -0.73 11.83
C CYS A 115 -3.38 -1.59 11.31
N SER A 116 -4.21 -1.12 10.37
CA SER A 116 -5.17 -1.98 9.67
C SER A 116 -4.47 -3.19 9.02
N ILE A 117 -5.17 -4.33 8.97
CA ILE A 117 -4.62 -5.57 8.42
C ILE A 117 -5.27 -5.86 7.06
N THR A 118 -4.44 -6.10 6.05
CA THR A 118 -4.86 -6.66 4.76
C THR A 118 -4.36 -8.10 4.69
N GLU A 119 -5.25 -9.03 4.32
CA GLU A 119 -4.91 -10.44 4.16
C GLU A 119 -5.05 -10.84 2.68
N ILE A 120 -3.99 -11.43 2.13
CA ILE A 120 -3.97 -11.98 0.79
C ILE A 120 -3.50 -13.43 0.84
N GLU A 121 -4.01 -14.23 -0.08
CA GLU A 121 -3.56 -15.59 -0.33
C GLU A 121 -2.86 -15.63 -1.68
N LEU A 122 -1.64 -16.14 -1.70
CA LEU A 122 -0.83 -16.26 -2.91
C LEU A 122 -0.71 -17.75 -3.24
N ASP A 123 -1.22 -18.14 -4.41
CA ASP A 123 -1.04 -19.50 -4.92
C ASP A 123 0.41 -19.68 -5.38
N GLU A 124 1.03 -20.81 -5.02
CA GLU A 124 2.40 -21.16 -5.42
C GLU A 124 2.54 -21.46 -6.93
N ALA A 125 1.47 -21.33 -7.71
CA ALA A 125 1.44 -21.64 -9.13
C ALA A 125 2.32 -20.65 -9.93
N ASP A 126 3.60 -21.06 -10.08
CA ASP A 126 4.51 -20.74 -11.18
C ASP A 126 4.69 -19.24 -11.48
N GLY A 127 4.61 -18.41 -10.43
CA GLY A 127 4.94 -16.98 -10.46
C GLY A 127 4.02 -16.14 -11.34
N SER A 128 2.91 -16.71 -11.83
CA SER A 128 1.99 -16.08 -12.78
C SER A 128 0.56 -15.97 -12.28
N ALA A 129 0.17 -16.76 -11.27
CA ALA A 129 -1.18 -16.70 -10.73
C ALA A 129 -1.35 -15.46 -9.84
N PRO A 130 -2.34 -14.60 -10.12
CA PRO A 130 -2.65 -13.47 -9.25
C PRO A 130 -3.21 -13.98 -7.92
N GLY A 131 -2.80 -13.34 -6.83
CA GLY A 131 -3.28 -13.61 -5.48
C GLY A 131 -4.78 -13.39 -5.31
N LEU A 132 -5.32 -13.85 -4.18
CA LEU A 132 -6.70 -13.61 -3.77
C LEU A 132 -6.70 -12.68 -2.56
N LEU A 133 -7.35 -11.51 -2.68
CA LEU A 133 -7.57 -10.62 -1.56
C LEU A 133 -8.68 -11.21 -0.67
N ARG A 134 -8.34 -11.57 0.57
CA ARG A 134 -9.28 -12.12 1.56
C ARG A 134 -9.94 -11.00 2.36
N GLU A 135 -9.16 -10.02 2.77
CA GLU A 135 -9.65 -8.88 3.54
C GLU A 135 -8.81 -7.64 3.25
N TRP A 136 -9.46 -6.47 3.11
CA TRP A 136 -8.81 -5.20 2.89
C TRP A 136 -8.89 -4.30 4.11
N SER A 137 -7.75 -3.80 4.57
CA SER A 137 -7.65 -2.71 5.54
C SER A 137 -8.50 -2.90 6.81
N SER A 138 -8.60 -4.13 7.31
CA SER A 138 -9.41 -4.51 8.46
C SER A 138 -8.99 -3.79 9.74
N PRO A 139 -9.90 -3.05 10.39
CA PRO A 139 -9.64 -2.44 11.69
C PRO A 139 -10.14 -3.32 12.84
N ALA A 140 -10.54 -4.57 12.61
CA ALA A 140 -11.32 -5.37 13.57
C ALA A 140 -10.62 -5.57 14.94
N HIS A 141 -9.30 -5.51 14.98
CA HIS A 141 -8.49 -5.63 16.20
C HIS A 141 -8.20 -4.27 16.89
N ILE A 142 -8.50 -3.16 16.21
CA ILE A 142 -8.25 -1.81 16.72
C ILE A 142 -9.41 -1.44 17.65
N VAL A 143 -9.08 -1.07 18.88
CA VAL A 143 -10.04 -0.71 19.93
C VAL A 143 -9.66 0.62 20.59
N GLY A 144 -10.63 1.27 21.24
CA GLY A 144 -10.42 2.53 21.95
C GLY A 144 -10.19 3.73 21.03
N ASP A 145 -9.44 4.72 21.51
CA ASP A 145 -9.24 6.01 20.82
C ASP A 145 -8.58 5.87 19.44
N ALA A 146 -7.79 4.80 19.24
CA ALA A 146 -7.15 4.48 17.96
C ALA A 146 -8.17 4.21 16.82
N VAL A 147 -9.42 3.85 17.15
CA VAL A 147 -10.49 3.65 16.14
C VAL A 147 -10.82 4.95 15.38
N THR A 148 -10.63 6.09 16.04
CA THR A 148 -10.97 7.42 15.48
C THR A 148 -9.85 8.01 14.60
N GLN A 149 -8.64 7.44 14.66
CA GLN A 149 -7.50 7.88 13.86
C GLN A 149 -7.56 7.26 12.47
N ILE A 150 -8.27 7.93 11.55
CA ILE A 150 -8.28 7.58 10.14
C ILE A 150 -7.06 8.23 9.50
N ILE A 151 -6.15 7.39 9.01
CA ILE A 151 -4.98 7.82 8.23
C ILE A 151 -5.03 7.05 6.93
N GLY A 152 -5.42 7.74 5.89
CA GLY A 152 -5.48 7.24 4.53
C GLY A 152 -5.63 8.41 3.59
N HIS A 153 -5.29 8.20 2.32
CA HIS A 153 -5.65 9.14 1.28
C HIS A 153 -7.17 9.35 1.38
N PRO A 154 -7.67 10.55 1.75
CA PRO A 154 -9.10 10.81 1.68
C PRO A 154 -9.41 10.62 0.21
N GLY A 155 -10.17 9.57 -0.13
CA GLY A 155 -10.38 9.20 -1.54
C GLY A 155 -10.65 10.46 -2.34
N PHE A 156 -9.93 10.61 -3.45
CA PHE A 156 -9.80 11.71 -4.42
C PHE A 156 -10.71 12.96 -4.37
N ASP A 157 -11.91 12.88 -3.80
CA ASP A 157 -12.96 13.90 -3.74
C ASP A 157 -13.36 14.30 -2.29
N GLY A 158 -12.67 13.82 -1.25
CA GLY A 158 -12.97 14.14 0.15
C GLY A 158 -12.51 15.54 0.58
N LYS A 159 -13.41 16.34 1.18
CA LYS A 159 -12.99 17.54 1.96
C LYS A 159 -12.07 17.09 3.09
N ARG A 160 -10.79 17.44 2.99
CA ARG A 160 -9.78 17.10 3.99
C ARG A 160 -9.98 18.01 5.19
N GLY A 161 -10.37 17.42 6.32
CA GLY A 161 -10.53 18.16 7.57
C GLY A 161 -9.18 18.73 7.99
N VAL A 162 -9.14 20.04 8.23
CA VAL A 162 -8.00 20.70 8.88
C VAL A 162 -8.00 20.23 10.33
N GLY A 163 -7.03 19.38 10.67
CA GLY A 163 -6.66 19.05 12.05
C GLY A 163 -5.55 19.97 12.52
#